data_AF-A0A2G3A439-F1
#
_entry.id   AF-A0A2G3A439-F1
#
_cell.length_a   1.000
_cell.length_b   1.000
_cell.length_c   1.000
_cell.angle_alpha   90.00
_cell.angle_beta   90.00
_cell.angle_gamma   90.00
#
_symmetry.space_group_name_H-M   'P 1'
#
loop_
_entity.id
_entity.type
_entity.pdbx_description
1 polymer ?
#
loop_
_entity_poly.entity_id
_entity_poly.type
_entity_poly.pdbx_seq_one_letter_code
_entity_poly.pdbx_strand_id
1 'polypeptide(L)'
;MSSFDYLFKKISNVIVVVRALELALKRQKPLLIMAEDVGSKALATLILNKIFAGIKVTISKDDTVILDGAGQKTSIEERCEYIKSAIELSMSDYDNDKLQE
;
A
#
# COMPACT_ATOMS: atom_id res chain seq x y z
N MET A 1 -6.34 8.55 19.75
CA MET A 1 -6.20 8.57 18.28
C MET A 1 -5.14 7.54 17.95
N SER A 2 -5.55 6.31 17.61
CA SER A 2 -4.64 5.17 17.51
C SER A 2 -3.79 5.30 16.25
N SER A 3 -2.53 4.87 16.34
CA SER A 3 -1.52 4.95 15.28
C SER A 3 -1.89 4.19 13.97
N PHE A 4 -3.06 3.57 13.91
CA PHE A 4 -3.59 2.87 12.74
C PHE A 4 -4.28 3.80 11.72
N ASP A 5 -4.72 5.00 12.11
CA ASP A 5 -5.35 5.99 11.19
C ASP A 5 -4.41 6.52 10.08
N TYR A 6 -3.12 6.16 10.10
CA TYR A 6 -2.12 6.65 9.14
C TYR A 6 -1.76 5.65 8.04
N LEU A 7 -2.19 4.38 8.11
CA LEU A 7 -1.65 3.33 7.24
C LEU A 7 -2.36 3.23 5.86
N PHE A 8 -3.66 3.55 5.81
CA PHE A 8 -4.43 3.65 4.57
C PHE A 8 -5.20 4.95 4.60
N LYS A 9 -4.69 5.96 3.88
CA LYS A 9 -5.30 7.29 3.85
C LYS A 9 -5.85 7.57 2.47
N LYS A 10 -7.03 8.20 2.42
CA LYS A 10 -7.63 8.71 1.19
C LYS A 10 -6.71 9.71 0.48
N ILE A 11 -6.50 9.48 -0.82
CA ILE A 11 -5.75 10.38 -1.70
C ILE A 11 -6.74 11.37 -2.33
N SER A 12 -6.96 12.49 -1.65
CA SER A 12 -7.83 13.56 -2.17
C SER A 12 -7.12 14.47 -3.19
N ASN A 13 -5.79 14.53 -3.16
CA ASN A 13 -4.99 15.41 -4.00
C ASN A 13 -3.70 14.72 -4.45
N VAL A 14 -3.32 14.93 -5.71
CA VAL A 14 -2.08 14.41 -6.31
C VAL A 14 -0.82 14.89 -5.58
N ILE A 15 -0.85 16.05 -4.90
CA ILE A 15 0.29 16.61 -4.14
C ILE A 15 0.87 15.60 -3.16
N VAL A 16 0.03 14.75 -2.56
CA VAL A 16 0.45 13.70 -1.61
C VAL A 16 1.36 12.66 -2.27
N VAL A 17 1.21 12.44 -3.57
CA VAL A 17 1.93 11.41 -4.33
C VAL A 17 2.92 11.97 -5.35
N VAL A 18 3.05 13.31 -5.49
CA VAL A 18 4.01 13.93 -6.43
C VAL A 18 5.43 13.42 -6.20
N ARG A 19 5.86 13.31 -4.94
CA ARG A 19 7.21 12.85 -4.63
C ARG A 19 7.44 11.38 -5.06
N ALA A 20 6.43 10.54 -4.90
CA ALA A 20 6.50 9.14 -5.35
C ALA A 20 6.55 9.05 -6.89
N LEU A 21 5.77 9.88 -7.60
CA LEU A 21 5.78 9.97 -9.06
C LEU A 21 7.15 10.43 -9.60
N GLU A 22 7.75 11.44 -9.00
CA GLU A 22 9.10 11.91 -9.35
C GLU A 22 10.15 10.81 -9.20
N LEU A 23 10.10 10.07 -8.08
CA LEU A 23 11.03 8.97 -7.83
C LEU A 23 10.82 7.82 -8.82
N ALA A 24 9.58 7.49 -9.16
CA ALA A 24 9.25 6.47 -10.15
C ALA A 24 9.78 6.85 -11.54
N LEU A 25 9.57 8.10 -11.96
CA LEU A 25 10.07 8.64 -13.22
C LEU A 25 11.61 8.60 -13.27
N LYS A 26 12.28 9.08 -12.21
CA LYS A 26 13.75 9.09 -12.13
C LYS A 26 14.34 7.68 -12.16
N ARG A 27 13.67 6.70 -11.55
CA ARG A 27 14.14 5.31 -11.47
C ARG A 27 13.70 4.47 -12.66
N GLN A 28 12.84 4.99 -13.55
CA GLN A 28 12.23 4.24 -14.65
C GLN A 28 11.62 2.90 -14.18
N LYS A 29 10.99 2.92 -13.00
CA LYS A 29 10.35 1.74 -12.39
C LYS A 29 8.84 1.96 -12.28
N PRO A 30 8.04 0.88 -12.42
CA PRO A 30 6.61 0.97 -12.21
C PRO A 30 6.27 1.37 -10.77
N LEU A 31 5.17 2.12 -10.61
CA LEU A 31 4.66 2.59 -9.33
C LEU A 31 3.27 1.99 -9.08
N LEU A 32 3.11 1.26 -7.98
CA LEU A 32 1.81 0.80 -7.49
C LEU A 32 1.37 1.74 -6.36
N ILE A 33 0.17 2.31 -6.47
CA ILE A 33 -0.44 3.12 -5.42
C ILE A 33 -1.61 2.32 -4.83
N MET A 34 -1.52 1.99 -3.53
CA MET A 34 -2.61 1.39 -2.76
C MET A 34 -3.15 2.43 -1.79
N ALA A 35 -4.46 2.67 -1.84
CA ALA A 35 -5.14 3.65 -1.00
C ALA A 35 -6.57 3.19 -0.73
N GLU A 36 -7.13 3.60 0.40
CA GLU A 36 -8.52 3.34 0.75
C GLU A 36 -9.48 3.92 -0.31
N ASP A 37 -9.19 5.14 -0.75
CA ASP A 37 -9.93 5.82 -1.80
C ASP A 37 -9.03 6.83 -2.52
N VAL A 38 -9.28 7.02 -3.82
CA VAL A 38 -8.59 8.01 -4.65
C VAL A 38 -9.65 8.95 -5.22
N GLY A 39 -9.60 10.21 -4.80
CA GLY A 39 -10.54 11.21 -5.25
C GLY A 39 -10.50 11.40 -6.77
N SER A 40 -11.66 11.62 -7.39
CA SER A 40 -11.82 11.73 -8.86
C SER A 40 -10.83 12.69 -9.54
N LYS A 41 -10.55 13.84 -8.91
CA LYS A 41 -9.57 14.83 -9.41
C LYS A 41 -8.14 14.31 -9.37
N ALA A 42 -7.75 13.63 -8.28
CA ALA A 42 -6.42 13.02 -8.15
C ALA A 42 -6.26 11.87 -9.14
N LEU A 43 -7.29 11.03 -9.28
CA LEU A 43 -7.33 9.92 -10.23
C LEU A 43 -7.16 10.42 -11.68
N ALA A 44 -7.93 11.43 -12.09
CA ALA A 44 -7.80 12.01 -13.43
C ALA A 44 -6.38 12.52 -13.71
N THR A 45 -5.76 13.19 -12.74
CA THR A 45 -4.38 13.69 -12.86
C THR A 45 -3.37 12.56 -12.97
N LEU A 46 -3.53 11.48 -12.19
CA LEU A 46 -2.67 10.30 -12.25
C LEU A 46 -2.78 9.57 -13.60
N ILE A 47 -3.98 9.46 -14.15
CA ILE A 47 -4.21 8.87 -15.48
C ILE A 47 -3.52 9.71 -16.57
N LEU A 48 -3.65 11.04 -16.51
CA LEU A 48 -2.97 11.92 -17.46
C LEU A 48 -1.44 11.77 -17.35
N ASN A 49 -0.89 11.71 -16.14
CA ASN A 49 0.55 11.47 -15.95
C ASN A 49 1.01 10.10 -16.48
N LYS A 50 0.18 9.06 -16.37
CA LYS A 50 0.47 7.74 -16.96
C LYS A 50 0.60 7.81 -18.49
N ILE A 51 -0.30 8.54 -19.15
CA ILE A 51 -0.33 8.66 -20.62
C ILE A 51 0.79 9.58 -21.13
N PHE A 52 0.92 10.77 -20.54
CA PHE A 52 1.79 11.82 -21.06
C PHE A 52 3.23 11.77 -20.55
N ALA A 53 3.46 11.34 -19.30
CA ALA A 53 4.80 11.27 -18.71
C ALA A 53 5.46 9.88 -18.85
N GLY A 54 4.76 8.91 -19.48
CA GLY A 54 5.27 7.55 -19.69
C GLY A 54 5.48 6.74 -18.40
N ILE A 55 4.94 7.20 -17.27
CA ILE A 55 5.10 6.53 -15.98
C ILE A 55 4.16 5.31 -15.94
N LYS A 56 4.71 4.12 -15.71
CA LYS A 56 3.91 2.91 -15.48
C LYS A 56 3.29 2.94 -14.08
N VAL A 57 2.10 3.54 -13.96
CA VAL A 57 1.34 3.57 -12.70
C VAL A 57 0.14 2.62 -12.78
N THR A 58 -0.02 1.80 -11.73
CA THR A 58 -1.22 0.97 -11.50
C THR A 58 -1.89 1.43 -10.22
N ILE A 59 -3.20 1.61 -10.29
CA ILE A 59 -4.05 2.02 -9.17
C ILE A 59 -5.08 0.90 -9.03
N SER A 60 -5.13 0.27 -7.86
CA SER A 60 -6.11 -0.77 -7.53
C SER A 60 -6.85 -0.38 -6.27
N LYS A 61 -8.13 -0.74 -6.20
CA LYS A 61 -8.99 -0.53 -5.04
C LYS A 61 -9.30 -1.84 -4.32
N ASP A 62 -9.31 -2.94 -5.07
CA ASP A 62 -9.80 -4.23 -4.63
C ASP A 62 -8.60 -5.21 -4.52
N ASP A 63 -8.69 -6.35 -5.18
CA ASP A 63 -7.69 -7.40 -5.05
C ASP A 63 -6.41 -7.08 -5.83
N THR A 64 -5.27 -7.18 -5.14
CA THR A 64 -3.95 -7.02 -5.73
C THR A 64 -3.03 -8.11 -5.23
N VAL A 65 -2.46 -8.91 -6.14
CA VAL A 65 -1.48 -9.94 -5.80
C VAL A 65 -0.08 -9.36 -5.99
N ILE A 66 0.74 -9.40 -4.93
CA ILE A 66 2.15 -9.01 -4.97
C ILE A 66 2.99 -10.29 -5.01
N LEU A 67 3.72 -10.48 -6.11
CA LEU A 67 4.72 -11.55 -6.25
C LEU A 67 6.12 -10.96 -6.08
N ASP A 68 7.03 -11.72 -5.48
CA ASP A 68 8.45 -11.34 -5.28
C ASP A 68 8.66 -10.02 -4.53
N GLY A 69 7.97 -9.84 -3.39
CA GLY A 69 8.16 -8.69 -2.52
C GLY A 69 9.62 -8.51 -2.10
N ALA A 70 10.18 -7.30 -2.27
CA ALA A 70 11.60 -6.99 -2.01
C ALA A 70 11.93 -6.75 -0.52
N GLY A 71 11.17 -7.35 0.41
CA GLY A 71 11.40 -7.22 1.85
C GLY A 71 12.65 -7.97 2.29
N GLN A 72 13.31 -7.49 3.36
CA GLN A 72 14.42 -8.23 3.97
C GLN A 72 13.88 -9.46 4.67
N LYS A 73 14.51 -10.63 4.42
CA LYS A 73 14.07 -11.92 4.97
C LYS A 73 13.90 -11.90 6.49
N THR A 74 14.87 -11.33 7.20
CA THR A 74 14.84 -11.18 8.66
C THR A 74 13.64 -10.38 9.14
N SER A 75 13.36 -9.22 8.53
CA SER A 75 12.21 -8.39 8.89
C SER A 75 10.87 -9.07 8.60
N ILE A 76 10.82 -9.93 7.58
CA ILE A 76 9.62 -10.73 7.28
C ILE A 76 9.41 -11.80 8.36
N GLU A 77 10.48 -12.53 8.73
CA GLU A 77 10.44 -13.57 9.77
C GLU A 77 10.05 -12.99 11.14
N GLU A 78 10.69 -11.90 11.55
CA GLU A 78 10.35 -11.16 12.77
C GLU A 78 8.88 -10.72 12.78
N ARG A 79 8.36 -10.28 11.63
CA ARG A 79 6.95 -9.88 11.51
C ARG A 79 6.00 -11.08 11.63
N CYS A 80 6.36 -12.21 11.03
CA CYS A 80 5.59 -13.45 11.17
C CYS A 80 5.55 -13.94 12.62
N GLU A 81 6.68 -13.90 13.34
CA GLU A 81 6.73 -14.25 14.76
C GLU A 81 5.87 -13.33 15.62
N TYR A 82 5.95 -12.02 15.38
CA TYR A 82 5.11 -11.05 16.06
C TYR A 82 3.61 -11.35 15.92
N ILE A 83 3.16 -11.70 14.71
CA ILE A 83 1.74 -12.03 14.46
C ILE A 83 1.36 -13.32 15.19
N LYS A 84 2.22 -14.35 15.18
CA LYS A 84 1.98 -15.60 15.92
C LYS A 84 1.82 -15.36 17.42
N SER A 85 2.70 -14.56 18.01
CA SER A 85 2.57 -14.22 19.43
C SER A 85 1.32 -13.39 19.73
N ALA A 86 0.87 -12.54 18.80
CA ALA A 86 -0.38 -11.79 18.96
C ALA A 86 -1.63 -12.71 18.97
N ILE A 87 -1.61 -13.79 18.19
CA ILE A 87 -2.67 -14.82 18.18
C ILE A 87 -2.70 -15.55 19.53
N GLU A 88 -1.55 -15.96 20.05
CA GLU A 88 -1.47 -16.68 21.33
C GLU A 88 -1.98 -15.85 22.52
N LEU A 89 -1.81 -14.53 22.46
CA LEU A 89 -2.24 -13.60 23.50
C LEU A 89 -3.68 -13.11 23.32
N SER A 90 -4.32 -13.43 22.19
CA SER A 90 -5.68 -12.99 21.88
C SER A 90 -6.71 -13.93 22.48
N MET A 91 -7.67 -13.35 23.20
CA MET A 91 -8.75 -14.05 23.90
C MET A 91 -10.02 -14.18 23.04
N SER A 92 -9.96 -13.80 21.76
CA SER A 92 -11.09 -13.70 20.84
C SER A 92 -10.85 -14.58 19.62
N ASP A 93 -11.71 -15.57 19.41
CA ASP A 93 -11.68 -16.44 18.23
C ASP A 93 -11.78 -15.63 16.92
N TYR A 94 -12.55 -14.53 16.93
CA TYR A 94 -12.66 -13.62 15.78
C TYR A 94 -11.34 -12.93 15.43
N ASP A 95 -10.61 -12.44 16.45
CA ASP A 95 -9.32 -11.77 16.22
C ASP A 95 -8.26 -12.78 15.78
N ASN A 96 -8.33 -14.02 16.30
CA ASN A 96 -7.46 -15.12 15.91
C ASN A 96 -7.64 -15.50 14.45
N ASP A 97 -8.89 -15.65 13.99
CA ASP A 97 -9.19 -15.94 12.59
C ASP A 97 -8.66 -14.82 11.67
N LYS A 98 -8.85 -13.54 12.05
CA LYS A 98 -8.35 -12.40 11.26
C LYS A 98 -6.84 -12.23 11.23
N LEU A 99 -6.13 -12.69 12.24
CA LEU A 99 -4.66 -12.65 12.26
C LEU A 99 -4.04 -13.82 11.49
N GLN A 100 -4.81 -14.88 11.23
CA GLN A 100 -4.38 -16.04 10.45
C GLN A 100 -4.63 -15.89 8.93
N GLU A 101 -5.59 -15.06 8.53
CA GLU A 101 -5.83 -14.63 7.15
C GLU A 101 -4.66 -13.80 6.58
#